data_AF-A0A7C7QR27-F1
#
_entry.id   AF-A0A7C7QR27-F1
#
_cell.length_a   1.000
_cell.length_b   1.000
_cell.length_c   1.000
_cell.angle_alpha   90.00
_cell.angle_beta   90.00
_cell.angle_gamma   90.00
#
_symmetry.space_group_name_H-M   'P 1'
#
loop_
_entity.id
_entity.type
_entity.pdbx_description
1 polymer ?
#
loop_
_entity_poly.entity_id
_entity_poly.type
_entity_poly.pdbx_seq_one_letter_code
_entity_poly.pdbx_strand_id
1 'polypeptide(L)'
;MSEQDLNKWLAAWREAALDHLPGNRKEVHWLWILAAQAEADPSLARRMAIVQVLRDGRPHPGPELRTAVESRLGEGCFGMEPEQTLEADIAALRDWGIRIATATPRKWRATISRTRR
;
A
#
# COMPACT_ATOMS: atom_id res chain seq x y z
N MET A 1 -9.40 -14.83 -4.85
CA MET A 1 -9.61 -13.47 -5.39
C MET A 1 -10.01 -13.55 -6.85
N SER A 2 -11.06 -12.82 -7.25
CA SER A 2 -11.33 -12.61 -8.66
C SER A 2 -10.47 -11.44 -9.16
N GLU A 3 -9.98 -11.52 -10.39
CA GLU A 3 -9.23 -10.42 -11.04
C GLU A 3 -10.00 -9.08 -11.00
N GLN A 4 -11.34 -9.17 -10.92
CA GLN A 4 -12.26 -8.03 -10.93
C GLN A 4 -12.20 -7.18 -9.65
N ASP A 5 -12.05 -7.80 -8.47
CA ASP A 5 -11.98 -7.08 -7.18
C ASP A 5 -10.68 -6.28 -7.06
N LEU A 6 -9.56 -6.89 -7.50
CA LEU A 6 -8.25 -6.26 -7.55
C LEU A 6 -8.26 -5.05 -8.49
N ASN A 7 -8.79 -5.21 -9.71
CA ASN A 7 -8.88 -4.14 -10.70
C ASN A 7 -9.74 -2.96 -10.21
N LYS A 8 -10.83 -3.25 -9.48
CA LYS A 8 -11.70 -2.21 -8.91
C LYS A 8 -10.99 -1.39 -7.83
N TRP A 9 -10.27 -2.04 -6.93
CA TRP A 9 -9.49 -1.29 -5.92
C TRP A 9 -8.35 -0.51 -6.56
N LEU A 10 -7.62 -1.08 -7.52
CA LEU A 10 -6.53 -0.39 -8.23
C LEU A 10 -7.03 0.87 -8.94
N ALA A 11 -8.18 0.78 -9.59
CA ALA A 11 -8.83 1.94 -10.21
C ALA A 11 -9.18 3.02 -9.19
N ALA A 12 -9.79 2.65 -8.06
CA ALA A 12 -10.13 3.59 -6.98
C ALA A 12 -8.89 4.18 -6.29
N TRP A 13 -7.82 3.39 -6.13
CA TRP A 13 -6.54 3.87 -5.62
C TRP A 13 -5.88 4.84 -6.60
N ARG A 14 -5.91 4.54 -7.91
CA ARG A 14 -5.43 5.44 -8.97
C ARG A 14 -6.14 6.76 -8.91
N GLU A 15 -7.47 6.75 -8.88
CA GLU A 15 -8.28 7.96 -8.75
C GLU A 15 -7.88 8.74 -7.48
N ALA A 16 -7.93 8.11 -6.30
CA ALA A 16 -7.60 8.79 -5.04
C ALA A 16 -6.14 9.29 -4.94
N ALA A 17 -5.18 8.56 -5.51
CA ALA A 17 -3.76 8.89 -5.48
C ALA A 17 -3.37 9.93 -6.54
N LEU A 18 -4.15 10.07 -7.61
CA LEU A 18 -3.82 10.92 -8.76
C LEU A 18 -4.75 12.14 -8.89
N ASP A 19 -5.97 12.12 -8.34
CA ASP A 19 -6.98 13.19 -8.46
C ASP A 19 -6.51 14.55 -7.96
N HIS A 20 -5.62 14.55 -6.97
CA HIS A 20 -5.08 15.76 -6.37
C HIS A 20 -3.77 16.23 -7.02
N LEU A 21 -3.29 15.50 -8.02
CA LEU A 21 -2.10 15.87 -8.78
C LEU A 21 -2.50 16.74 -9.97
N PRO A 22 -1.64 17.67 -10.42
CA PRO A 22 -1.92 18.43 -11.62
C PRO A 22 -2.17 17.47 -12.79
N GLY A 23 -3.23 17.72 -13.57
CA GLY A 23 -3.63 16.88 -14.71
C GLY A 23 -2.54 16.76 -15.79
N ASN A 24 -1.49 17.58 -15.70
CA ASN A 24 -0.26 17.41 -16.45
C ASN A 24 0.54 16.20 -15.95
N ARG A 25 0.36 15.05 -16.63
CA ARG A 25 1.12 13.82 -16.41
C ARG A 25 2.65 14.04 -16.41
N LYS A 26 3.16 15.14 -16.97
CA LYS A 26 4.59 15.44 -17.03
C LYS A 26 5.28 15.68 -15.70
N GLU A 27 4.55 16.14 -14.69
CA GLU A 27 5.14 16.50 -13.39
C GLU A 27 5.17 15.32 -12.41
N VAL A 28 4.33 14.30 -12.64
CA VAL A 28 4.15 13.15 -11.75
C VAL A 28 4.17 11.82 -12.51
N HIS A 29 4.92 11.76 -13.61
CA HIS A 29 5.05 10.57 -14.48
C HIS A 29 5.29 9.27 -13.69
N TRP A 30 6.10 9.35 -12.63
CA TRP A 30 6.45 8.19 -11.80
C TRP A 30 5.26 7.61 -11.03
N LEU A 31 4.26 8.41 -10.62
CA LEU A 31 3.06 7.91 -9.95
C LEU A 31 2.13 7.17 -10.92
N TRP A 32 2.03 7.66 -12.17
CA TRP A 32 1.30 6.94 -13.22
C TRP A 32 1.99 5.64 -13.63
N ILE A 33 3.33 5.62 -13.64
CA ILE A 33 4.10 4.39 -13.89
C ILE A 33 3.89 3.40 -12.73
N LEU A 34 3.99 3.84 -11.48
CA LEU A 34 3.74 2.98 -10.31
C LEU A 34 2.33 2.39 -10.32
N ALA A 35 1.33 3.18 -10.70
CA ALA A 35 -0.04 2.70 -10.87
C ALA A 35 -0.15 1.57 -11.90
N ALA A 36 0.44 1.76 -13.08
CA ALA A 36 0.44 0.74 -14.12
C ALA A 36 1.23 -0.51 -13.72
N GLN A 37 2.34 -0.35 -12.98
CA GLN A 37 3.10 -1.49 -12.47
C GLN A 37 2.32 -2.28 -11.42
N ALA A 38 1.55 -1.60 -10.55
CA ALA A 38 0.75 -2.25 -9.53
C ALA A 38 -0.38 -3.11 -10.12
N GLU A 39 -0.85 -2.81 -11.32
CA GLU A 39 -1.82 -3.64 -12.06
C GLU A 39 -1.21 -4.98 -12.51
N ALA A 40 0.09 -5.02 -12.78
CA ALA A 40 0.79 -6.22 -13.23
C ALA A 40 1.50 -7.00 -12.09
N ASP A 41 1.71 -6.35 -10.94
CA ASP A 41 2.42 -6.93 -9.78
C ASP A 41 1.54 -6.93 -8.51
N PRO A 42 0.98 -8.09 -8.11
CA PRO A 42 0.19 -8.23 -6.89
C PRO A 42 0.93 -7.81 -5.61
N SER A 43 2.26 -7.95 -5.55
CA SER A 43 3.04 -7.55 -4.39
C SER A 43 3.14 -6.03 -4.29
N LEU A 44 3.32 -5.35 -5.42
CA LEU A 44 3.28 -3.89 -5.46
C LEU A 44 1.89 -3.36 -5.09
N ALA A 45 0.81 -3.99 -5.57
CA ALA A 45 -0.55 -3.65 -5.18
C ALA A 45 -0.77 -3.76 -3.66
N ARG A 46 -0.33 -4.86 -3.03
CA ARG A 46 -0.37 -5.01 -1.55
C ARG A 46 0.37 -3.90 -0.84
N ARG A 47 1.59 -3.58 -1.27
CA ARG A 47 2.41 -2.53 -0.67
C ARG A 47 1.73 -1.15 -0.77
N MET A 48 1.09 -0.85 -1.90
CA MET A 48 0.32 0.39 -2.05
C MET A 48 -0.92 0.43 -1.15
N ALA A 49 -1.62 -0.70 -0.98
CA ALA A 49 -2.73 -0.82 -0.04
C ALA A 49 -2.27 -0.63 1.42
N ILE A 50 -1.14 -1.22 1.81
CA ILE A 50 -0.55 -1.05 3.14
C ILE A 50 -0.26 0.44 3.40
N VAL A 51 0.40 1.14 2.47
CA VAL A 51 0.67 2.57 2.59
C VAL A 51 -0.63 3.36 2.72
N GLN A 52 -1.65 3.03 1.93
CA GLN A 52 -2.94 3.71 1.98
C GLN A 52 -3.66 3.52 3.32
N VAL A 53 -3.64 2.31 3.89
CA VAL A 53 -4.21 2.03 5.22
C VAL A 53 -3.47 2.83 6.28
N LEU A 54 -2.14 2.79 6.28
CA LEU A 54 -1.32 3.44 7.29
C LEU A 54 -1.22 4.98 7.14
N ARG A 55 -1.77 5.57 6.07
CA ARG A 55 -1.64 7.00 5.77
C ARG A 55 -2.31 7.90 6.82
N ASP A 56 -3.32 7.40 7.52
CA ASP A 56 -4.05 8.16 8.54
C ASP A 56 -3.21 8.43 9.80
N GLY A 57 -2.00 7.84 9.85
CA GLY A 57 -1.06 8.01 10.94
C GLY A 57 -1.54 7.38 12.24
N ARG A 58 -2.50 6.45 12.19
CA ARG A 58 -2.94 5.68 13.36
C ARG A 58 -2.15 4.38 13.47
N PRO A 59 -1.92 3.87 14.70
CA PRO A 59 -1.36 2.55 14.88
C PRO A 59 -2.36 1.46 14.45
N HIS A 60 -1.90 0.49 13.67
CA HIS A 60 -2.65 -0.71 13.30
C HIS A 60 -1.92 -1.97 13.83
N PRO A 61 -2.57 -2.79 14.65
CA PRO A 61 -2.13 -4.15 14.94
C PRO A 61 -1.97 -4.97 13.65
N GLY A 62 -1.01 -5.91 13.62
CA GLY A 62 -0.73 -6.75 12.45
C GLY A 62 -1.99 -7.43 11.85
N PRO A 63 -2.81 -8.13 12.64
CA PRO A 63 -4.05 -8.73 12.14
C PRO A 63 -5.05 -7.71 11.60
N GLU A 64 -5.19 -6.55 12.25
CA GLU A 64 -6.09 -5.48 11.79
C GLU A 64 -5.60 -4.82 10.51
N LEU A 65 -4.28 -4.63 10.37
CA LEU A 65 -3.66 -4.15 9.14
C LEU A 65 -3.90 -5.15 8.00
N ARG A 66 -3.73 -6.44 8.26
CA ARG A 66 -4.03 -7.50 7.29
C ARG A 66 -5.48 -7.42 6.85
N THR A 67 -6.44 -7.49 7.79
CA THR A 67 -7.87 -7.42 7.48
C THR A 67 -8.24 -6.16 6.72
N ALA A 68 -7.64 -5.01 7.05
CA ALA A 68 -7.88 -3.75 6.35
C ALA A 68 -7.36 -3.78 4.89
N VAL A 69 -6.25 -4.47 4.64
CA VAL A 69 -5.70 -4.66 3.29
C VAL A 69 -6.52 -5.68 2.51
N GLU A 70 -6.92 -6.79 3.13
CA GLU A 70 -7.80 -7.81 2.51
C GLU A 70 -9.19 -7.24 2.19
N SER A 71 -9.74 -6.37 3.04
CA SER A 71 -11.01 -5.67 2.76
C SER A 71 -10.94 -4.77 1.53
N ARG A 72 -9.73 -4.41 1.09
CA ARG A 72 -9.47 -3.56 -0.07
C ARG A 72 -9.12 -4.37 -1.31
N LEU A 73 -8.22 -5.34 -1.18
CA LEU A 73 -7.69 -6.13 -2.29
C LEU A 73 -8.43 -7.45 -2.53
N GLY A 74 -9.26 -7.87 -1.58
CA GLY A 74 -9.88 -9.19 -1.54
C GLY A 74 -9.19 -10.12 -0.54
N GLU A 75 -9.98 -11.05 -0.01
CA GLU A 75 -9.50 -12.10 0.89
C GLU A 75 -8.43 -12.96 0.22
N GLY A 76 -7.40 -13.32 0.99
CA GLY A 76 -6.30 -14.16 0.54
C GLY A 76 -5.26 -13.46 -0.34
N CYS A 77 -5.30 -12.12 -0.47
CA CYS A 77 -4.30 -11.39 -1.25
C CYS A 77 -2.85 -11.60 -0.76
N PHE A 78 -2.67 -11.99 0.50
CA PHE A 78 -1.36 -12.31 1.10
C PHE A 78 -0.91 -13.77 0.86
N GLY A 79 -1.73 -14.63 0.24
CA GLY A 79 -1.40 -16.03 -0.03
C GLY A 79 -1.48 -16.93 1.21
N MET A 80 -0.72 -18.03 1.18
CA MET A 80 -0.80 -19.09 2.20
C MET A 80 -0.16 -18.72 3.54
N GLU A 81 0.82 -17.81 3.54
CA GLU A 81 1.56 -17.38 4.74
C GLU A 81 1.31 -15.89 5.01
N PRO A 82 0.10 -15.49 5.41
CA PRO A 82 -0.32 -14.10 5.34
C PRO A 82 0.47 -13.17 6.27
N GLU A 83 0.86 -13.63 7.45
CA GLU A 83 1.67 -12.85 8.39
C GLU A 83 3.10 -12.62 7.85
N GLN A 84 3.72 -13.65 7.27
CA GLN A 84 5.08 -13.54 6.70
C GLN A 84 5.10 -12.66 5.47
N THR A 85 4.10 -12.78 4.58
CA THR A 85 3.94 -11.92 3.41
C THR A 85 3.75 -10.46 3.83
N LEU A 86 2.93 -10.20 4.86
CA LEU A 86 2.76 -8.84 5.40
C LEU A 86 4.08 -8.29 5.97
N GLU A 87 4.82 -9.08 6.74
CA GLU A 87 6.13 -8.67 7.26
C GLU A 87 7.13 -8.38 6.14
N ALA A 88 7.18 -9.21 5.10
CA ALA A 88 8.03 -9.02 3.94
C ALA A 88 7.69 -7.74 3.16
N ASP A 89 6.40 -7.42 2.98
CA ASP A 89 5.98 -6.17 2.35
C ASP A 89 6.34 -4.94 3.19
N ILE A 90 6.17 -5.02 4.51
CA ILE A 90 6.57 -3.93 5.40
C ILE A 90 8.09 -3.72 5.37
N ALA A 91 8.88 -4.80 5.31
CA ALA A 91 10.32 -4.72 5.14
C ALA A 91 10.68 -4.05 3.80
N ALA A 92 10.09 -4.49 2.69
CA ALA A 92 10.32 -3.89 1.38
C ALA A 92 9.96 -2.39 1.34
N LEU A 93 8.85 -1.99 1.98
CA LEU A 93 8.46 -0.58 2.09
C LEU A 93 9.49 0.25 2.88
N ARG A 94 10.10 -0.32 3.92
CA ARG A 94 11.18 0.32 4.68
C ARG A 94 12.44 0.45 3.85
N ASP A 95 12.79 -0.55 3.06
CA ASP A 95 13.93 -0.52 2.14
C ASP A 95 13.73 0.54 1.04
N TRP A 96 12.48 0.83 0.66
CA TRP A 96 12.13 1.96 -0.22
C TRP A 96 12.17 3.33 0.47
N GLY A 97 12.54 3.37 1.76
CA GLY A 97 12.64 4.60 2.54
C GLY A 97 11.32 5.06 3.18
N ILE A 98 10.26 4.27 3.13
CA ILE A 98 9.01 4.59 3.82
C ILE A 98 9.18 4.31 5.32
N ARG A 99 9.04 5.35 6.14
CA ARG A 99 9.16 5.23 7.59
C ARG A 99 7.90 4.60 8.17
N ILE A 100 7.99 3.33 8.52
CA ILE A 100 6.96 2.58 9.25
C ILE A 100 7.49 2.26 10.64
N ALA A 101 7.00 2.99 11.64
CA ALA A 101 7.32 2.80 13.03
C ALA A 101 6.64 1.56 13.61
N THR A 102 7.38 0.82 14.43
CA THR A 102 6.88 -0.29 15.25
C THR A 102 7.02 0.08 16.71
N ALA A 103 5.90 0.18 17.43
CA ALA A 103 5.90 0.62 18.83
C ALA A 103 6.07 -0.53 19.84
N THR A 104 5.87 -1.78 19.42
CA THR A 104 5.85 -3.01 20.25
C THR A 104 5.70 -4.22 19.32
N PRO A 105 5.84 -5.48 19.77
CA PRO A 105 5.67 -6.62 18.86
C PRO A 105 4.24 -6.57 18.30
N ARG A 106 4.14 -6.30 17.00
CA ARG A 106 2.93 -6.34 16.16
C ARG A 106 2.00 -5.10 16.14
N LYS A 107 2.49 -3.89 16.43
CA LYS A 107 1.76 -2.63 16.11
C LYS A 107 2.54 -1.77 15.13
N TRP A 108 1.94 -1.46 13.98
CA TRP A 108 2.53 -0.73 12.86
C TRP A 108 1.92 0.66 12.69
N ARG A 109 2.73 1.66 12.35
CA ARG A 109 2.27 3.02 12.04
C ARG A 109 3.16 3.62 10.95
N ALA A 110 2.61 4.09 9.83
CA ALA A 110 3.39 4.84 8.85
C ALA A 110 3.41 6.33 9.20
N THR A 111 4.52 6.99 8.91
CA THR A 111 4.58 8.45 8.89
C THR A 111 5.31 8.86 7.63
N ILE A 112 4.56 9.42 6.67
CA ILE A 112 5.13 9.99 5.46
C ILE A 112 5.73 11.34 5.85
N SER A 113 7.05 11.38 6.05
CA SER A 113 7.78 12.62 6.28
C SER A 113 8.43 13.05 4.97
N ARG A 114 7.95 14.16 4.39
CA ARG A 114 8.67 14.84 3.30
C ARG A 114 10.01 15.30 3.84
N THR A 115 11.10 14.68 3.39
CA THR A 115 12.42 15.24 3.58
C THR A 115 12.48 16.50 2.72
N ARG A 116 12.37 17.69 3.34
CA ARG A 116 12.77 18.93 2.67
C ARG A 116 14.28 18.80 2.42
N ARG A 117 14.68 18.73 1.15
CA ARG A 117 15.99 19.22 0.74
C ARG A 117 15.81 20.67 0.29
#